data_AF-A0A7W1LKQ5-F1
#
_entry.id   AF-A0A7W1LKQ5-F1
#
_cell.length_a   1.000
_cell.length_b   1.000
_cell.length_c   1.000
_cell.angle_alpha   90.00
_cell.angle_beta   90.00
_cell.angle_gamma   90.00
#
_symmetry.space_group_name_H-M   'P 1'
#
loop_
_entity.id
_entity.type
_entity.pdbx_description
1 polymer ?
#
loop_
_entity_poly.entity_id
_entity_poly.type
_entity_poly.pdbx_seq_one_letter_code
_entity_poly.pdbx_strand_id
1 'polypeptide(L)'
;MNVNPGGRLGDLTGEFGISAEIGPPSTRRWDVRLVPAAGLGWLIAWPAPLLPAGVLTVVAASALIAAAFVLALHRQTRAGRPAASRDRGAAALALALAGLAMVAATSAAHVHARDASPLHQPALRGHDVRLQLQLTEAVRSIAPAAAGSRVVVAARMLSGTCVGSCEDATIRSWTSSGDVLVFAPALGWSELTPGSTVTAVVGIAAAAPEDLIVAIAFARAPPEKIRPPAGVLG
;
A
#
# COMPACT_ATOMS: atom_id res chain seq x y z
N MET A 1 75.53 -13.45 -11.78
CA MET A 1 74.13 -13.08 -11.41
C MET A 1 73.28 -13.30 -12.64
N ASN A 2 72.45 -14.34 -12.63
CA ASN A 2 71.74 -14.84 -13.80
C ASN A 2 70.24 -14.63 -13.58
N VAL A 3 69.63 -13.73 -14.36
CA VAL A 3 68.22 -13.36 -14.25
C VAL A 3 67.45 -14.25 -15.21
N ASN A 4 66.54 -15.07 -14.68
CA ASN A 4 65.72 -16.01 -15.43
C ASN A 4 64.43 -15.31 -15.92
N PRO A 5 64.26 -15.05 -17.23
CA PRO A 5 63.05 -14.44 -17.78
C PRO A 5 62.10 -15.56 -18.22
N GLY A 6 61.36 -16.14 -17.26
CA GLY A 6 60.55 -17.33 -17.52
C GLY A 6 59.27 -17.45 -16.70
N GLY A 7 58.81 -16.36 -16.07
CA GLY A 7 57.55 -16.32 -15.33
C GLY A 7 56.35 -16.30 -16.28
N ARG A 8 55.96 -17.47 -16.78
CA ARG A 8 54.68 -17.70 -17.46
C ARG A 8 53.55 -17.18 -16.56
N LEU A 9 52.79 -16.21 -17.06
CA LEU A 9 51.48 -15.88 -16.53
C LEU A 9 50.64 -17.17 -16.54
N GLY A 10 50.34 -17.65 -15.34
CA GLY A 10 49.34 -18.68 -15.13
C GLY A 10 48.01 -18.18 -15.64
N ASP A 11 47.61 -18.78 -16.74
CA ASP A 11 46.26 -19.18 -17.12
C ASP A 11 45.30 -19.23 -15.91
N LEU A 12 44.64 -18.09 -15.65
CA LEU A 12 43.46 -17.96 -14.78
C LEU A 12 42.20 -17.77 -15.64
N THR A 13 42.21 -18.27 -16.88
CA THR A 13 40.97 -18.55 -17.61
C THR A 13 40.42 -19.88 -17.13
N GLY A 14 40.07 -19.91 -15.84
CA GLY A 14 39.18 -20.93 -15.31
C GLY A 14 37.90 -20.91 -16.12
N GLU A 15 37.68 -22.01 -16.83
CA GLU A 15 36.49 -22.36 -17.59
C GLU A 15 35.22 -22.18 -16.74
N PHE A 16 34.71 -20.96 -16.63
CA PHE A 16 33.28 -20.75 -16.51
C PHE A 16 32.69 -20.80 -17.92
N GLY A 17 32.86 -21.97 -18.55
CA GLY A 17 32.06 -22.41 -19.67
C GLY A 17 30.64 -22.65 -19.21
N ILE A 18 29.94 -21.58 -18.80
CA ILE A 18 28.49 -21.51 -18.86
C ILE A 18 28.18 -21.34 -20.35
N SER A 19 28.46 -22.39 -21.13
CA SER A 19 27.69 -22.69 -22.32
C SER A 19 26.29 -22.92 -21.79
N ALA A 20 25.55 -21.83 -21.58
CA ALA A 20 24.12 -21.87 -21.43
C ALA A 20 23.66 -22.56 -22.72
N GLU A 21 23.40 -23.86 -22.60
CA GLU A 21 22.70 -24.62 -23.60
C GLU A 21 21.35 -23.91 -23.72
N ILE A 22 21.27 -22.96 -24.66
CA ILE A 22 20.03 -22.30 -25.04
C ILE A 22 19.25 -23.39 -25.77
N GLY A 23 18.65 -24.28 -24.97
CA GLY A 23 17.70 -25.24 -25.45
C GLY A 23 16.64 -24.49 -26.25
N PRO A 24 16.09 -25.12 -27.30
CA PRO A 24 15.06 -24.49 -28.13
C PRO A 24 13.97 -23.92 -27.21
N PRO A 25 13.47 -22.70 -27.49
CA PRO A 25 12.50 -22.05 -26.61
C PRO A 25 11.36 -23.01 -26.35
N SER A 26 11.29 -23.52 -25.12
CA SER A 26 10.21 -24.42 -24.73
C SER A 26 8.91 -23.68 -25.03
N THR A 27 8.04 -24.29 -25.84
CA THR A 27 6.76 -23.68 -26.19
C THR A 27 5.96 -23.54 -24.91
N ARG A 28 6.06 -22.38 -24.27
CA ARG A 28 5.44 -22.07 -22.99
C ARG A 28 3.93 -22.15 -23.19
N ARG A 29 3.34 -23.29 -22.84
CA ARG A 29 1.88 -23.44 -22.85
C ARG A 29 1.35 -22.50 -21.78
N TRP A 30 0.69 -21.44 -22.23
CA TRP A 30 0.02 -20.50 -21.35
C TRP A 30 -1.05 -21.27 -20.57
N ASP A 31 -0.92 -21.32 -19.25
CA ASP A 31 -1.94 -21.93 -18.40
C ASP A 31 -3.12 -20.98 -18.24
N VAL A 32 -4.03 -21.04 -19.20
CA VAL A 32 -5.25 -20.21 -19.25
C VAL A 32 -6.24 -20.55 -18.14
N ARG A 33 -6.00 -21.60 -17.35
CA ARG A 33 -6.91 -22.06 -16.28
C ARG A 33 -7.00 -21.09 -15.11
N LEU A 34 -6.02 -20.20 -14.96
CA LEU A 34 -6.00 -19.17 -13.91
C LEU A 34 -6.73 -17.89 -14.31
N VAL A 35 -7.02 -17.69 -15.59
CA VAL A 35 -7.68 -16.47 -16.09
C VAL A 35 -9.05 -16.23 -15.44
N PRO A 36 -9.92 -17.23 -15.25
CA PRO A 36 -11.21 -17.02 -14.58
C PRO A 36 -11.05 -16.60 -13.11
N ALA A 37 -10.07 -17.18 -12.40
CA ALA A 37 -9.81 -16.86 -11.01
C ALA A 37 -9.25 -15.44 -10.86
N ALA A 38 -8.32 -15.05 -11.74
CA ALA A 38 -7.79 -13.69 -11.80
C ALA A 38 -8.90 -12.68 -12.17
N GLY A 39 -9.77 -13.02 -13.13
CA GLY A 39 -10.91 -12.19 -13.53
C GLY A 39 -11.91 -11.97 -12.39
N LEU A 40 -12.24 -13.02 -11.63
CA LEU A 40 -13.09 -12.90 -10.43
C LEU A 40 -12.44 -12.01 -9.36
N GLY A 41 -11.13 -12.17 -9.13
CA GLY A 41 -10.39 -11.30 -8.23
C GLY A 41 -10.51 -9.83 -8.64
N TRP A 42 -10.35 -9.52 -9.92
CA TRP A 42 -10.52 -8.17 -10.47
C TRP A 42 -11.96 -7.65 -10.36
N LEU A 43 -12.95 -8.48 -10.67
CA LEU A 43 -14.37 -8.11 -10.58
C LEU A 43 -14.80 -7.76 -9.16
N ILE A 44 -14.08 -8.23 -8.14
CA ILE A 44 -14.37 -7.96 -6.74
C ILE A 44 -13.49 -6.84 -6.18
N ALA A 45 -12.22 -6.80 -6.59
CA ALA A 45 -11.31 -5.72 -6.22
C ALA A 45 -11.78 -4.36 -6.74
N TRP A 46 -12.40 -4.31 -7.92
CA TRP A 46 -12.91 -3.05 -8.49
C TRP A 46 -14.02 -2.43 -7.64
N PRO A 47 -15.15 -3.10 -7.33
CA PRO A 47 -16.20 -2.49 -6.53
C PRO A 47 -15.88 -2.41 -5.03
N ALA A 48 -14.85 -3.12 -4.54
CA ALA A 48 -14.53 -3.19 -3.11
C ALA A 48 -14.47 -1.83 -2.40
N PRO A 49 -13.86 -0.76 -2.97
CA PRO A 49 -13.79 0.54 -2.30
C PRO A 49 -15.13 1.26 -2.16
N LEU A 50 -16.14 0.84 -2.94
CA LEU A 50 -17.50 1.41 -2.91
C LEU A 50 -18.42 0.66 -1.94
N LEU A 51 -17.98 -0.49 -1.41
CA LEU A 51 -18.77 -1.33 -0.54
C LEU A 51 -18.47 -1.03 0.94
N PRO A 52 -19.48 -0.98 1.82
CA PRO A 52 -19.26 -0.89 3.26
C PRO A 52 -18.43 -2.07 3.78
N ALA A 53 -17.60 -1.84 4.80
CA ALA A 53 -16.78 -2.89 5.41
C ALA A 53 -17.61 -4.13 5.81
N GLY A 54 -18.83 -3.92 6.31
CA GLY A 54 -19.74 -5.01 6.69
C GLY A 54 -20.18 -5.91 5.52
N VAL A 55 -20.30 -5.37 4.30
CA VAL A 55 -20.62 -6.19 3.12
C VAL A 55 -19.41 -7.04 2.74
N LEU A 56 -18.21 -6.45 2.77
CA LEU A 56 -16.97 -7.16 2.44
C LEU A 56 -16.66 -8.29 3.44
N THR A 57 -16.93 -8.11 4.73
CA THR A 57 -16.76 -9.18 5.73
C THR A 57 -17.73 -10.34 5.50
N VAL A 58 -18.98 -10.06 5.12
CA VAL A 58 -19.97 -11.10 4.76
C VAL A 58 -19.53 -11.85 3.51
N VAL A 59 -19.03 -11.17 2.48
CA VAL A 59 -18.47 -11.79 1.28
C VAL A 59 -17.28 -12.67 1.62
N ALA A 60 -16.34 -12.19 2.45
CA ALA A 60 -15.19 -12.98 2.89
C ALA A 60 -15.59 -14.24 3.65
N ALA A 61 -16.50 -14.11 4.62
CA ALA A 61 -17.00 -15.24 5.42
C ALA A 61 -17.74 -16.27 4.56
N SER A 62 -18.64 -15.82 3.69
CA SER A 62 -19.39 -16.71 2.78
C SER A 62 -18.47 -17.45 1.79
N ALA A 63 -17.43 -16.78 1.26
CA ALA A 63 -16.44 -17.41 0.39
C ALA A 63 -15.62 -18.49 1.13
N LEU A 64 -15.22 -18.25 2.39
CA LEU A 64 -14.53 -19.27 3.21
C LEU A 64 -15.43 -20.48 3.51
N ILE A 65 -16.69 -20.24 3.87
CA ILE A 65 -17.66 -21.31 4.12
C ILE A 65 -17.87 -22.14 2.85
N ALA A 66 -18.03 -21.49 1.69
CA ALA A 66 -18.17 -22.16 0.40
C ALA A 66 -16.91 -22.98 0.04
N ALA A 67 -15.71 -22.44 0.27
CA ALA A 67 -14.45 -23.15 0.04
C ALA A 67 -14.34 -24.41 0.92
N ALA A 68 -14.66 -24.28 2.21
CA ALA A 68 -14.67 -25.39 3.15
C ALA A 68 -15.69 -26.47 2.76
N PHE A 69 -16.88 -26.06 2.31
CA PHE A 69 -17.93 -26.96 1.84
C PHE A 69 -17.50 -27.74 0.59
N VAL A 70 -16.90 -27.06 -0.41
CA VAL A 70 -16.36 -27.71 -1.61
C VAL A 70 -15.29 -28.75 -1.24
N LEU A 71 -14.38 -28.41 -0.32
CA LEU A 71 -13.35 -29.34 0.16
C LEU A 71 -13.94 -30.52 0.94
N ALA A 72 -14.97 -30.30 1.75
CA ALA A 72 -15.64 -31.36 2.50
C ALA A 72 -16.35 -32.36 1.56
N LEU A 73 -17.12 -31.86 0.58
CA LEU A 73 -17.74 -32.70 -0.45
C LEU A 73 -16.71 -33.46 -1.29
N HIS A 74 -15.59 -32.80 -1.61
CA HIS A 74 -14.49 -33.42 -2.33
C HIS A 74 -13.84 -34.57 -1.55
N ARG A 75 -13.68 -34.40 -0.22
CA ARG A 75 -13.17 -35.46 0.67
C ARG A 75 -14.15 -36.63 0.80
N GLN A 76 -15.46 -36.36 0.91
CA GLN A 76 -16.49 -37.42 1.01
C GLN A 76 -16.56 -38.28 -0.25
N THR A 77 -16.48 -37.67 -1.44
CA THR A 77 -16.58 -38.39 -2.72
C THR A 77 -15.33 -39.23 -3.05
N ARG A 78 -14.19 -38.92 -2.43
CA ARG A 78 -12.93 -39.67 -2.60
C ARG A 78 -12.87 -40.99 -1.83
N ALA A 79 -13.75 -41.23 -0.86
CA ALA A 79 -13.68 -42.40 0.02
C ALA A 79 -13.89 -43.76 -0.69
N GLY A 80 -14.11 -43.81 -2.02
CA GLY A 80 -14.30 -45.08 -2.73
C GLY A 80 -14.06 -45.08 -4.24
N ARG A 81 -13.34 -44.09 -4.83
CA ARG A 81 -13.09 -44.07 -6.28
C ARG A 81 -11.63 -43.76 -6.63
N PRO A 82 -11.03 -44.47 -7.60
CA PRO A 82 -9.67 -44.20 -8.06
C PRO A 82 -9.59 -42.83 -8.75
N ALA A 83 -8.62 -42.04 -8.29
CA ALA A 83 -8.38 -40.66 -8.67
C ALA A 83 -7.67 -40.58 -10.03
N ALA A 84 -8.28 -40.02 -11.07
CA ALA A 84 -7.55 -39.76 -12.31
C ALA A 84 -7.87 -38.46 -13.05
N SER A 85 -9.02 -37.80 -12.86
CA SER A 85 -9.28 -36.56 -13.63
C SER A 85 -10.18 -35.50 -13.00
N ARG A 86 -11.12 -35.87 -12.13
CA ARG A 86 -12.14 -34.94 -11.61
C ARG A 86 -11.66 -34.02 -10.48
N ASP A 87 -10.50 -34.33 -9.90
CA ASP A 87 -10.02 -33.71 -8.66
C ASP A 87 -9.46 -32.29 -8.82
N ARG A 88 -9.05 -31.94 -10.03
CA ARG A 88 -8.42 -30.63 -10.28
C ARG A 88 -9.44 -29.48 -10.23
N GLY A 89 -10.71 -29.75 -10.57
CA GLY A 89 -11.77 -28.73 -10.60
C GLY A 89 -12.15 -28.27 -9.20
N ALA A 90 -12.41 -29.20 -8.27
CA ALA A 90 -12.80 -28.87 -6.90
C ALA A 90 -11.67 -28.14 -6.14
N ALA A 91 -10.42 -28.59 -6.31
CA ALA A 91 -9.27 -27.93 -5.72
C ALA A 91 -9.06 -26.51 -6.28
N ALA A 92 -9.19 -26.32 -7.60
CA ALA A 92 -9.07 -25.01 -8.22
C ALA A 92 -10.18 -24.05 -7.76
N LEU A 93 -11.43 -24.53 -7.65
CA LEU A 93 -12.55 -23.73 -7.14
C LEU A 93 -12.35 -23.33 -5.68
N ALA A 94 -11.95 -24.27 -4.81
CA ALA A 94 -11.68 -23.97 -3.41
C ALA A 94 -10.55 -22.93 -3.26
N LEU A 95 -9.49 -23.04 -4.07
CA LEU A 95 -8.40 -22.06 -4.10
C LEU A 95 -8.89 -20.68 -4.55
N ALA A 96 -9.74 -20.62 -5.58
CA ALA A 96 -10.30 -19.36 -6.07
C ALA A 96 -11.19 -18.68 -5.01
N LEU A 97 -12.03 -19.45 -4.31
CA LEU A 97 -12.86 -18.94 -3.21
C LEU A 97 -12.02 -18.47 -2.01
N ALA A 98 -10.95 -19.17 -1.68
CA ALA A 98 -10.01 -18.74 -0.64
C ALA A 98 -9.29 -17.44 -1.03
N GLY A 99 -8.87 -17.31 -2.29
CA GLY A 99 -8.29 -16.07 -2.82
C GLY A 99 -9.27 -14.89 -2.75
N LEU A 100 -10.53 -15.13 -3.13
CA LEU A 100 -11.61 -14.15 -2.97
C LEU A 100 -11.76 -13.73 -1.50
N ALA A 101 -11.87 -14.68 -0.58
CA ALA A 101 -12.01 -14.37 0.84
C ALA A 101 -10.86 -13.50 1.36
N MET A 102 -9.62 -13.79 0.94
CA MET A 102 -8.45 -13.01 1.30
C MET A 102 -8.54 -11.57 0.78
N VAL A 103 -8.86 -11.37 -0.51
CA VAL A 103 -9.03 -10.04 -1.10
C VAL A 103 -10.13 -9.25 -0.38
N ALA A 104 -11.30 -9.85 -0.18
CA ALA A 104 -12.42 -9.20 0.50
C ALA A 104 -12.09 -8.84 1.96
N ALA A 105 -11.41 -9.71 2.69
CA ALA A 105 -10.99 -9.44 4.07
C ALA A 105 -9.95 -8.32 4.15
N THR A 106 -8.95 -8.30 3.25
CA THR A 106 -7.97 -7.21 3.19
C THR A 106 -8.63 -5.88 2.85
N SER A 107 -9.52 -5.85 1.86
CA SER A 107 -10.31 -4.64 1.54
C SER A 107 -11.16 -4.19 2.72
N ALA A 108 -11.83 -5.11 3.42
CA ALA A 108 -12.62 -4.77 4.61
C ALA A 108 -11.77 -4.15 5.72
N ALA A 109 -10.55 -4.66 5.94
CA ALA A 109 -9.62 -4.11 6.91
C ALA A 109 -9.19 -2.68 6.54
N HIS A 110 -8.95 -2.40 5.25
CA HIS A 110 -8.63 -1.06 4.77
C HIS A 110 -9.79 -0.08 4.94
N VAL A 111 -11.01 -0.48 4.57
CA VAL A 111 -12.21 0.35 4.77
C VAL A 111 -12.43 0.61 6.25
N HIS A 112 -12.30 -0.41 7.10
CA HIS A 112 -12.45 -0.25 8.54
C HIS A 112 -11.38 0.68 9.14
N ALA A 113 -10.12 0.57 8.70
CA ALA A 113 -9.05 1.46 9.12
C ALA A 113 -9.29 2.91 8.68
N ARG A 114 -9.85 3.11 7.48
CA ARG A 114 -10.26 4.43 6.96
C ARG A 114 -11.40 5.01 7.81
N ASP A 115 -12.45 4.23 8.08
CA ASP A 115 -13.63 4.66 8.83
C ASP A 115 -13.30 4.93 10.31
N ALA A 116 -12.40 4.15 10.90
CA ALA A 116 -11.91 4.33 12.26
C ALA A 116 -10.92 5.50 12.41
N SER A 117 -10.47 6.09 11.30
CA SER A 117 -9.53 7.20 11.35
C SER A 117 -10.17 8.46 11.93
N PRO A 118 -9.52 9.12 12.90
CA PRO A 118 -10.02 10.39 13.45
C PRO A 118 -10.07 11.50 12.40
N LEU A 119 -9.37 11.36 11.27
CA LEU A 119 -9.38 12.31 10.17
C LEU A 119 -10.59 12.15 9.24
N HIS A 120 -11.29 11.03 9.29
CA HIS A 120 -12.35 10.72 8.33
C HIS A 120 -13.50 11.74 8.41
N GLN A 121 -13.97 12.04 9.62
CA GLN A 121 -15.06 13.01 9.83
C GLN A 121 -14.68 14.45 9.43
N PRO A 122 -13.52 15.01 9.87
CA PRO A 122 -13.05 16.30 9.38
C PRO A 122 -12.87 16.36 7.86
N ALA A 123 -12.38 15.27 7.25
CA ALA A 123 -12.15 15.20 5.81
C ALA A 123 -13.45 15.24 4.99
N LEU A 124 -14.51 14.59 5.46
CA LEU A 124 -15.84 14.64 4.81
C LEU A 124 -16.47 16.03 4.88
N ARG A 125 -16.20 16.78 5.95
CA ARG A 125 -16.72 18.15 6.15
C ARG A 125 -15.84 19.23 5.52
N GLY A 126 -14.65 18.88 5.03
CA GLY A 126 -13.70 19.85 4.48
C GLY A 126 -13.16 20.84 5.51
N HIS A 127 -13.02 20.42 6.76
CA HIS A 127 -12.54 21.29 7.84
C HIS A 127 -11.01 21.44 7.85
N ASP A 128 -10.56 22.57 8.39
CA ASP A 128 -9.15 22.82 8.66
C ASP A 128 -8.73 22.15 9.98
N VAL A 129 -7.57 21.52 9.96
CA VAL A 129 -7.02 20.78 11.09
C VAL A 129 -5.58 21.21 11.31
N ARG A 130 -5.21 21.42 12.57
CA ARG A 130 -3.82 21.65 12.97
C ARG A 130 -3.19 20.29 13.24
N LEU A 131 -2.27 19.90 12.38
CA LEU A 131 -1.54 18.64 12.46
C LEU A 131 -0.11 18.87 12.92
N GLN A 132 0.38 17.99 13.78
CA GLN A 132 1.79 17.80 14.05
C GLN A 132 2.29 16.64 13.20
N LEU A 133 3.22 16.93 12.31
CA LEU A 133 3.69 16.03 11.26
C LEU A 133 5.19 15.82 11.42
N GLN A 134 5.65 14.58 11.20
CA GLN A 134 7.06 14.28 11.05
C GLN A 134 7.32 13.91 9.59
N LEU A 135 8.23 14.64 8.93
CA LEU A 135 8.56 14.35 7.53
C LEU A 135 9.26 12.99 7.44
N THR A 136 8.81 12.13 6.52
CA THR A 136 9.39 10.80 6.32
C THR A 136 10.30 10.75 5.10
N GLU A 137 10.01 11.56 4.08
CA GLU A 137 10.79 11.65 2.85
C GLU A 137 11.24 13.09 2.57
N ALA A 138 12.14 13.23 1.60
CA ALA A 138 12.55 14.53 1.09
C ALA A 138 11.39 15.21 0.34
N VAL A 139 11.34 16.54 0.44
CA VAL A 139 10.30 17.35 -0.19
C VAL A 139 10.45 17.32 -1.70
N ARG A 140 9.36 17.02 -2.42
CA ARG A 140 9.35 16.94 -3.89
C ARG A 140 8.61 18.12 -4.50
N SER A 141 9.21 18.80 -5.48
CA SER A 141 8.53 19.87 -6.24
C SER A 141 7.57 19.28 -7.27
N ILE A 142 6.39 19.88 -7.42
CA ILE A 142 5.32 19.41 -8.32
C ILE A 142 5.18 20.30 -9.56
N ALA A 143 5.51 21.59 -9.46
CA ALA A 143 5.29 22.56 -10.53
C ALA A 143 6.53 23.45 -10.78
N PRO A 144 6.83 23.79 -12.05
CA PRO A 144 7.83 24.79 -12.36
C PRO A 144 7.40 26.17 -11.83
N ALA A 145 8.37 26.95 -11.34
CA ALA A 145 8.21 28.13 -10.48
C ALA A 145 7.29 29.26 -10.97
N ALA A 146 6.81 29.22 -12.22
CA ALA A 146 6.02 30.28 -12.85
C ALA A 146 4.57 30.40 -12.34
N ALA A 147 4.01 29.35 -11.71
CA ALA A 147 2.65 29.34 -11.18
C ALA A 147 2.63 29.01 -9.67
N GLY A 148 3.41 29.76 -8.88
CA GLY A 148 3.48 29.59 -7.42
C GLY A 148 3.98 28.20 -7.03
N SER A 149 5.29 28.05 -6.84
CA SER A 149 5.94 26.77 -6.54
C SER A 149 5.20 25.95 -5.46
N ARG A 150 4.83 24.71 -5.80
CA ARG A 150 4.13 23.76 -4.94
C ARG A 150 5.00 22.55 -4.67
N VAL A 151 4.87 21.98 -3.47
CA VAL A 151 5.61 20.79 -3.05
C VAL A 151 4.66 19.71 -2.52
N VAL A 152 5.04 18.45 -2.72
CA VAL A 152 4.50 17.29 -2.01
C VAL A 152 5.49 16.89 -0.92
N VAL A 153 4.96 16.66 0.26
CA VAL A 153 5.71 16.19 1.42
C VAL A 153 5.04 14.91 1.93
N ALA A 154 5.77 13.81 1.97
CA ALA A 154 5.35 12.62 2.70
C ALA A 154 5.68 12.80 4.19
N ALA A 155 4.68 12.64 5.05
CA ALA A 155 4.85 12.82 6.48
C ALA A 155 4.02 11.80 7.27
N ARG A 156 4.50 11.48 8.46
CA ARG A 156 3.75 10.73 9.46
C ARG A 156 3.04 11.70 10.39
N MET A 157 1.75 11.51 10.59
CA MET A 157 1.01 12.23 11.62
C MET A 157 1.46 11.75 13.01
N LEU A 158 1.72 12.70 13.91
CA LEU A 158 1.99 12.42 15.33
C LEU A 158 0.77 12.75 16.18
N SER A 159 0.17 13.91 15.93
CA SER A 159 -1.03 14.38 16.59
C SER A 159 -1.83 15.32 15.70
N GLY A 160 -3.11 15.48 16.01
CA GLY A 160 -3.98 16.43 15.32
C GLY A 160 -5.00 17.05 16.27
N THR A 161 -5.41 18.26 15.93
CA THR A 161 -6.43 19.05 16.63
C THR A 161 -7.27 19.79 15.61
N CYS A 162 -8.59 19.78 15.76
CA CYS A 162 -9.46 20.62 14.94
C CYS A 162 -9.13 22.10 15.12
N VAL A 163 -9.18 22.88 14.05
CA VAL A 163 -9.14 24.36 14.15
C VAL A 163 -10.57 24.89 14.14
N GLY A 164 -10.98 25.54 15.23
CA GLY A 164 -12.31 26.14 15.38
C GLY A 164 -13.33 25.22 16.08
N SER A 165 -14.62 25.44 15.79
CA SER A 165 -15.73 24.66 16.36
C SER A 165 -15.94 23.38 15.57
N CYS A 166 -15.21 22.31 15.90
CA CYS A 166 -15.72 20.97 15.66
C CYS A 166 -16.90 20.78 16.64
N GLU A 167 -18.12 21.11 16.21
CA GLU A 167 -19.34 21.04 17.04
C GLU A 167 -19.54 19.65 17.69
N ASP A 168 -18.98 18.60 17.08
CA ASP A 168 -18.87 17.27 17.68
C ASP A 168 -17.61 17.18 18.57
N ALA A 169 -17.73 17.74 19.76
CA ALA A 169 -16.67 17.95 20.75
C ALA A 169 -16.05 16.68 21.38
N THR A 170 -16.17 15.49 20.79
CA THR A 170 -15.56 14.26 21.35
C THR A 170 -14.10 14.07 20.97
N ILE A 171 -13.58 14.75 19.95
CA ILE A 171 -12.16 14.63 19.55
C ILE A 171 -11.50 16.00 19.43
N ARG A 172 -11.21 16.64 20.57
CA ARG A 172 -10.44 17.91 20.60
C ARG A 172 -8.98 17.73 20.19
N SER A 173 -8.43 16.55 20.48
CA SER A 173 -7.06 16.17 20.15
C SER A 173 -6.97 14.67 19.97
N TRP A 174 -6.24 14.21 18.98
CA TRP A 174 -5.95 12.78 18.79
C TRP A 174 -4.46 12.57 18.57
N THR A 175 -3.97 11.45 19.09
CA THR A 175 -2.69 10.85 18.70
C THR A 175 -3.00 9.73 17.73
N SER A 176 -2.56 9.85 16.49
CA SER A 176 -2.74 8.80 15.49
C SER A 176 -1.48 8.73 14.65
N SER A 177 -0.98 7.52 14.48
CA SER A 177 0.11 7.19 13.57
C SER A 177 -0.50 6.80 12.23
N GLY A 178 -0.48 7.73 11.28
CA GLY A 178 -0.87 7.47 9.90
C GLY A 178 0.05 8.23 8.96
N ASP A 179 0.33 7.65 7.80
CA ASP A 179 1.08 8.35 6.76
C ASP A 179 0.12 9.27 5.99
N VAL A 180 0.56 10.50 5.75
CA VAL A 180 -0.21 11.57 5.13
C VAL A 180 0.66 12.22 4.05
N LEU A 181 0.03 12.51 2.91
CA LEU A 181 0.63 13.33 1.86
C LEU A 181 0.12 14.77 2.01
N VAL A 182 1.07 15.69 2.14
CA VAL A 182 0.78 17.12 2.28
C VAL A 182 1.15 17.84 1.00
N PHE A 183 0.17 18.51 0.41
CA PHE A 183 0.36 19.44 -0.69
C PHE A 183 0.46 20.85 -0.13
N ALA A 184 1.61 21.50 -0.34
CA ALA A 184 1.93 22.77 0.31
C ALA A 184 2.51 23.80 -0.67
N PRO A 185 2.43 25.10 -0.35
CA PRO A 185 3.31 26.08 -0.98
C PRO A 185 4.77 25.75 -0.69
N ALA A 186 5.68 26.02 -1.61
CA ALA A 186 7.11 25.77 -1.39
C ALA A 186 7.67 26.60 -0.23
N LEU A 187 7.16 27.81 -0.02
CA LEU A 187 7.62 28.73 1.03
C LEU A 187 7.57 28.09 2.41
N GLY A 188 8.74 27.94 3.06
CA GLY A 188 8.92 27.34 4.39
C GLY A 188 8.82 25.81 4.41
N TRP A 189 8.29 25.17 3.36
CA TRP A 189 8.21 23.71 3.26
C TRP A 189 9.41 23.12 2.52
N SER A 190 9.96 23.81 1.51
CA SER A 190 11.09 23.31 0.71
C SER A 190 12.40 23.18 1.47
N GLU A 191 12.52 23.88 2.60
CA GLU A 191 13.71 23.89 3.46
C GLU A 191 13.68 22.76 4.51
N LEU A 192 12.56 22.05 4.61
CA LEU A 192 12.40 21.00 5.60
C LEU A 192 13.16 19.73 5.18
N THR A 193 13.82 19.12 6.15
CA THR A 193 14.55 17.86 5.96
C THR A 193 13.76 16.67 6.51
N PRO A 194 13.99 15.45 5.97
CA PRO A 194 13.44 14.23 6.54
C PRO A 194 13.73 14.12 8.04
N GLY A 195 12.75 13.65 8.81
CA GLY A 195 12.79 13.53 10.26
C GLY A 195 12.39 14.80 11.02
N SER A 196 12.31 15.96 10.35
CA SER A 196 11.84 17.22 10.96
C SER A 196 10.39 17.08 11.42
N THR A 197 10.07 17.60 12.62
CA THR A 197 8.70 17.69 13.11
C THR A 197 8.16 19.09 12.90
N VAL A 198 7.04 19.22 12.21
CA VAL A 198 6.40 20.50 11.92
C VAL A 198 4.95 20.53 12.41
N THR A 199 4.49 21.71 12.81
CA THR A 199 3.07 21.97 13.05
C THR A 199 2.52 22.82 11.93
N ALA A 200 1.42 22.40 11.32
CA ALA A 200 0.79 23.14 10.24
C ALA A 200 -0.74 23.05 10.33
N VAL A 201 -1.40 24.14 9.95
CA VAL A 201 -2.84 24.14 9.69
C VAL A 201 -3.04 23.72 8.24
N VAL A 202 -3.76 22.63 8.05
CA VAL A 202 -4.04 22.05 6.74
C VAL A 202 -5.54 21.89 6.55
N GLY A 203 -6.02 22.20 5.36
CA GLY A 203 -7.36 21.76 4.94
C GLY A 203 -7.30 20.28 4.62
N ILE A 204 -8.28 19.50 5.09
CA ILE A 204 -8.33 18.07 4.82
C ILE A 204 -9.46 17.79 3.85
N ALA A 205 -9.17 17.04 2.78
CA ALA A 205 -10.17 16.49 1.90
C ALA A 205 -10.21 14.96 2.04
N ALA A 206 -11.41 14.39 1.89
CA ALA A 206 -11.55 12.96 1.76
C ALA A 206 -10.78 12.48 0.51
N ALA A 207 -9.91 11.48 0.70
CA ALA A 207 -9.27 10.82 -0.43
C ALA A 207 -10.33 10.08 -1.26
N ALA A 208 -10.05 9.85 -2.54
CA ALA A 208 -10.95 9.07 -3.37
C ALA A 208 -11.09 7.65 -2.77
N PRO A 209 -12.23 6.96 -2.95
CA PRO A 209 -12.41 5.59 -2.46
C PRO A 209 -11.26 4.66 -2.89
N GLU A 210 -10.77 4.85 -4.12
CA GLU A 210 -9.69 4.10 -4.74
C GLU A 210 -8.28 4.40 -4.19
N ASP A 211 -8.10 5.52 -3.48
CA ASP A 211 -6.80 5.87 -2.90
C ASP A 211 -6.57 5.09 -1.60
N LEU A 212 -5.39 4.47 -1.47
CA LEU A 212 -4.94 3.82 -0.23
C LEU A 212 -4.59 4.83 0.89
N ILE A 213 -4.83 6.11 0.66
CA ILE A 213 -4.53 7.21 1.56
C ILE A 213 -5.83 7.55 2.31
N VAL A 214 -5.74 7.77 3.62
CA VAL A 214 -6.93 8.03 4.43
C VAL A 214 -7.50 9.44 4.17
N ALA A 215 -6.63 10.41 3.94
CA ALA A 215 -7.00 11.78 3.63
C ALA A 215 -5.87 12.54 2.91
N ILE A 216 -6.25 13.54 2.11
CA ILE A 216 -5.30 14.44 1.46
C ILE A 216 -5.25 15.75 2.24
N ALA A 217 -4.05 16.16 2.66
CA ALA A 217 -3.84 17.39 3.41
C ALA A 217 -3.33 18.49 2.50
N PHE A 218 -3.97 19.65 2.54
CA PHE A 218 -3.60 20.85 1.79
C PHE A 218 -3.16 21.95 2.75
N ALA A 219 -1.86 22.20 2.82
CA ALA A 219 -1.34 23.34 3.56
C ALA A 219 -1.53 24.62 2.72
N ARG A 220 -2.12 25.66 3.33
CA ARG A 220 -2.28 26.98 2.69
C ARG A 220 -1.20 27.98 3.09
N ALA A 221 -0.50 27.70 4.19
CA ALA A 221 0.49 28.59 4.79
C ALA A 221 1.81 27.85 5.08
N PRO A 222 2.91 28.58 5.35
CA PRO A 222 4.14 28.01 5.89
C PRO A 222 3.89 27.28 7.23
N PRO A 223 4.73 26.31 7.61
CA PRO A 223 4.61 25.62 8.90
C PRO A 223 4.88 26.59 10.08
N GLU A 224 4.12 26.47 11.17
CA GLU A 224 4.16 27.38 12.34
C GLU A 224 5.36 27.11 13.26
N LYS A 225 5.71 25.83 13.45
CA LYS A 225 6.74 25.41 14.40
C LYS A 225 7.54 24.29 13.79
N ILE A 226 8.86 24.48 13.70
CA ILE A 226 9.80 23.49 13.15
C ILE A 226 10.70 23.04 14.29
N ARG A 227 10.69 21.73 14.58
CA ARG A 227 11.69 21.08 15.41
C ARG A 227 12.61 20.26 14.49
N PRO A 228 13.91 20.56 14.44
CA PRO A 228 14.86 19.79 13.63
C PRO A 228 14.95 18.33 14.14
N PRO A 229 15.39 17.39 13.29
CA PRO A 229 15.53 15.99 13.68
C PRO A 229 16.46 15.83 14.89
N ALA A 230 16.04 15.02 15.86
CA ALA A 230 16.84 14.70 17.04
C ALA A 230 18.07 13.90 16.60
N GLY A 231 19.21 14.58 16.41
CA GLY A 231 20.45 13.97 15.94
C GLY A 231 21.38 14.88 15.15
N VAL A 232 20.89 16.04 14.68
CA VAL A 232 21.76 17.07 14.09
C VAL A 232 22.20 18.01 15.21
N LEU A 233 23.16 17.55 16.02
CA LEU A 233 24.00 18.46 16.80
C LEU A 233 24.97 19.10 15.79
N GLY A 234 24.74 20.38 15.49
CA GLY A 234 25.77 21.22 14.89
C GLY A 234 26.85 21.56 15.91
#